data_AF-A0A4V3RJU9-F1
#
_entry.id   AF-A0A4V3RJU9-F1
#
_cell.length_a   1.000
_cell.length_b   1.000
_cell.length_c   1.000
_cell.angle_alpha   90.00
_cell.angle_beta   90.00
_cell.angle_gamma   90.00
#
_symmetry.space_group_name_H-M   'P 1'
#
loop_
_entity.id
_entity.type
_entity.pdbx_description
1 polymer ?
#
loop_
_entity_poly.entity_id
_entity_poly.type
_entity_poly.pdbx_seq_one_letter_code
_entity_poly.pdbx_strand_id
1 'polypeptide(L)'
;MNIATWTPGVVLLAVLGMAPAHADESRPGKGLSEIPDPELNLMRGRYTVGGNTVAWFGVTMISQWQTAGGQSAQSALKLGMDFTQGSTPRITFAPSVSVTAADAPLPVTTGRSIDASGLQNVAGLSQTIQVAGDGNQASNATRLTVRDGVAPPAGSDSAHVASLQRDGVSAIAQLDGNSAKVQLQIEGAGAVQQWIRNGSVGQSIALSSDGQAVSNRLQIDLVRQSLVNNVPLSQNVAQAMTLVRGVGMGPGQ
;
A
#
# COMPACT_ATOMS: atom_id res chain seq x y z
N MET A 1 34.98 38.15 -55.52
CA MET A 1 34.79 39.60 -55.68
C MET A 1 33.33 39.84 -56.04
N ASN A 2 32.61 40.62 -55.21
CA ASN A 2 31.57 41.59 -55.58
C ASN A 2 30.32 41.11 -56.37
N ILE A 3 29.06 41.42 -56.03
CA ILE A 3 28.43 42.29 -55.02
C ILE A 3 26.95 41.88 -54.92
N ALA A 4 26.33 42.21 -53.78
CA ALA A 4 24.93 41.99 -53.43
C ALA A 4 23.91 42.76 -54.29
N THR A 5 22.65 42.32 -54.27
CA THR A 5 21.49 43.21 -54.06
C THR A 5 20.29 42.44 -53.51
N TRP A 6 19.56 43.14 -52.66
CA TRP A 6 18.52 42.72 -51.72
C TRP A 6 17.22 43.39 -52.16
N THR A 7 16.06 42.74 -52.09
CA THR A 7 14.73 43.31 -51.69
C THR A 7 13.59 42.28 -51.86
N PRO A 8 12.44 42.47 -51.16
CA PRO A 8 11.70 41.42 -50.46
C PRO A 8 10.40 41.03 -51.18
N GLY A 9 9.76 39.94 -50.75
CA GLY A 9 8.42 39.64 -51.23
C GLY A 9 7.78 38.39 -50.66
N VAL A 10 6.69 38.62 -49.93
CA VAL A 10 5.55 37.72 -49.71
C VAL A 10 5.66 36.74 -48.55
N VAL A 11 5.13 37.22 -47.42
CA VAL A 11 4.44 36.45 -46.38
C VAL A 11 3.37 35.55 -47.00
N LEU A 12 3.40 34.27 -46.67
CA LEU A 12 2.21 33.41 -46.75
C LEU A 12 2.02 32.71 -45.40
N LEU A 13 1.11 33.28 -44.60
CA LEU A 13 0.54 32.64 -43.42
C LEU A 13 -0.36 31.49 -43.91
N ALA A 14 0.05 30.25 -43.69
CA ALA A 14 -0.84 29.10 -43.78
C ALA A 14 -1.35 28.79 -42.36
N VAL A 15 -2.53 29.32 -42.04
CA VAL A 15 -3.33 28.90 -40.88
C VAL A 15 -3.93 27.53 -41.23
N LEU A 16 -3.29 26.45 -40.81
CA LEU A 16 -3.88 25.11 -40.83
C LEU A 16 -4.62 24.89 -39.51
N GLY A 17 -5.93 24.69 -39.63
CA GLY A 17 -6.88 24.66 -38.55
C GLY A 17 -6.60 23.63 -37.47
N MET A 18 -6.83 24.04 -36.23
CA MET A 18 -7.07 23.17 -35.10
C MET A 18 -8.30 22.31 -35.36
N ALA A 19 -8.12 21.00 -35.48
CA ALA A 19 -9.20 20.05 -35.20
C ALA A 19 -8.97 19.53 -33.77
N PRO A 20 -9.94 19.66 -32.84
CA PRO A 20 -9.85 18.93 -31.58
C PRO A 20 -9.94 17.45 -31.91
N ALA A 21 -8.88 16.70 -31.61
CA ALA A 21 -8.94 15.26 -31.57
C ALA A 21 -9.90 14.87 -30.43
N HIS A 22 -11.14 14.56 -30.78
CA HIS A 22 -12.04 13.86 -29.87
C HIS A 22 -11.41 12.49 -29.61
N ALA A 23 -10.89 12.30 -28.41
CA ALA A 23 -10.50 10.97 -27.93
C ALA A 23 -11.74 10.09 -27.96
N ASP A 24 -11.72 9.09 -28.83
CA ASP A 24 -12.78 8.09 -28.96
C ASP A 24 -12.77 7.27 -27.66
N GLU A 25 -13.80 7.47 -26.84
CA GLU A 25 -13.94 6.85 -25.54
C GLU A 25 -14.00 5.33 -25.73
N SER A 26 -12.95 4.66 -25.25
CA SER A 26 -12.72 3.24 -25.45
C SER A 26 -13.87 2.47 -24.79
N ARG A 27 -14.79 1.96 -25.61
CA ARG A 27 -15.92 1.14 -25.15
C ARG A 27 -15.39 -0.03 -24.29
N PRO A 28 -15.72 -0.11 -22.99
CA PRO A 28 -15.36 -1.27 -22.19
C PRO A 28 -16.04 -2.52 -22.77
N GLY A 29 -15.30 -3.64 -22.75
CA GLY A 29 -15.72 -4.90 -23.38
C GLY A 29 -17.13 -5.34 -22.97
N LYS A 30 -17.84 -6.03 -23.86
CA LYS A 30 -19.23 -6.48 -23.69
C LYS A 30 -19.47 -7.02 -22.26
N GLY A 31 -20.26 -6.28 -21.49
CA GLY A 31 -20.72 -6.66 -20.15
C GLY A 31 -20.04 -5.95 -18.98
N LEU A 32 -18.99 -5.16 -19.23
CA LEU A 32 -18.38 -4.31 -18.21
C LEU A 32 -18.86 -2.87 -18.44
N SER A 33 -19.70 -2.35 -17.53
CA SER A 33 -20.00 -0.92 -17.47
C SER A 33 -19.05 -0.28 -16.48
N GLU A 34 -18.38 0.79 -16.90
CA GLU A 34 -17.69 1.66 -15.95
C GLU A 34 -18.72 2.23 -14.97
N ILE A 35 -18.38 2.21 -13.68
CA ILE A 35 -19.24 2.79 -12.63
C ILE A 35 -18.92 4.29 -12.60
N PRO A 36 -19.89 5.17 -12.87
CA PRO A 36 -19.66 6.62 -12.89
C PRO A 36 -19.10 7.14 -11.57
N ASP A 37 -18.24 8.16 -11.61
CA ASP A 37 -17.65 8.80 -10.43
C ASP A 37 -18.64 9.18 -9.32
N PRO A 38 -19.85 9.70 -9.61
CA PRO A 38 -20.86 9.96 -8.59
C PRO A 38 -21.34 8.67 -7.89
N GLU A 39 -21.48 7.57 -8.63
CA GLU A 39 -21.86 6.27 -8.07
C GLU A 39 -20.69 5.66 -7.27
N LEU A 40 -19.46 5.73 -7.78
CA LEU A 40 -18.25 5.38 -7.02
C LEU A 40 -18.12 6.21 -5.73
N ASN A 41 -18.48 7.49 -5.78
CA ASN A 41 -18.48 8.36 -4.61
C ASN A 41 -19.53 7.94 -3.58
N LEU A 42 -20.70 7.48 -4.03
CA LEU A 42 -21.73 6.90 -3.14
C LEU A 42 -21.30 5.53 -2.60
N MET A 43 -20.48 4.77 -3.31
CA MET A 43 -19.90 3.53 -2.80
C MET A 43 -18.82 3.76 -1.72
N ARG A 44 -18.18 4.94 -1.74
CA ARG A 44 -17.26 5.39 -0.68
C ARG A 44 -18.04 5.60 0.62
N GLY A 45 -17.71 4.86 1.66
CA GLY A 45 -18.39 4.97 2.96
C GLY A 45 -19.71 4.20 3.09
N ARG A 46 -20.28 3.67 1.99
CA ARG A 46 -21.40 2.72 2.07
C ARG A 46 -20.99 1.35 2.62
N TYR A 47 -19.71 0.97 2.61
CA TYR A 47 -19.26 -0.33 3.14
C TYR A 47 -19.13 -0.45 4.67
N THR A 48 -19.72 0.48 5.43
CA THR A 48 -20.00 0.28 6.86
C THR A 48 -21.46 -0.11 7.14
N VAL A 49 -22.18 -0.68 6.14
CA VAL A 49 -23.50 -1.31 6.39
C VAL A 49 -23.31 -2.43 7.42
N GLY A 50 -23.65 -2.13 8.69
CA GLY A 50 -23.54 -3.06 9.82
C GLY A 50 -23.15 -2.41 11.16
N GLY A 51 -22.74 -1.13 11.19
CA GLY A 51 -22.23 -0.54 12.45
C GLY A 51 -20.91 -1.17 12.91
N ASN A 52 -20.19 -1.83 11.99
CA ASN A 52 -18.89 -2.41 12.24
C ASN A 52 -17.83 -1.32 12.17
N THR A 53 -17.30 -0.91 13.32
CA THR A 53 -16.15 -0.02 13.40
C THR A 53 -14.87 -0.81 13.18
N VAL A 54 -13.85 -0.18 12.60
CA VAL A 54 -12.51 -0.75 12.59
C VAL A 54 -12.04 -0.81 14.03
N ALA A 55 -11.85 -2.03 14.55
CA ALA A 55 -11.30 -2.25 15.89
C ALA A 55 -9.78 -2.32 15.84
N TRP A 56 -9.23 -2.83 14.73
CA TRP A 56 -7.79 -2.95 14.55
C TRP A 56 -7.41 -2.82 13.08
N PHE A 57 -6.32 -2.10 12.82
CA PHE A 57 -5.64 -2.09 11.54
C PHE A 57 -4.15 -2.33 11.75
N GLY A 58 -3.51 -2.97 10.79
CA GLY A 58 -2.07 -3.07 10.85
C GLY A 58 -1.48 -3.94 9.78
N VAL A 59 -0.16 -3.89 9.82
CA VAL A 59 0.68 -4.07 8.66
C VAL A 59 1.88 -4.87 9.10
N THR A 60 2.21 -5.88 8.32
CA THR A 60 3.49 -6.57 8.39
C THR A 60 4.17 -6.45 7.04
N MET A 61 5.34 -5.82 7.02
CA MET A 61 6.25 -5.74 5.88
C MET A 61 7.47 -6.61 6.17
N ILE A 62 7.86 -7.44 5.22
CA ILE A 62 9.05 -8.29 5.30
C ILE A 62 9.71 -8.28 3.93
N SER A 63 10.93 -7.78 3.88
CA SER A 63 11.84 -7.94 2.75
C SER A 63 12.93 -8.94 3.14
N GLN A 64 13.17 -9.93 2.29
CA GLN A 64 14.23 -10.93 2.44
C GLN A 64 15.06 -10.97 1.17
N TRP A 65 16.37 -11.09 1.34
CA TRP A 65 17.34 -11.19 0.25
C TRP A 65 18.37 -12.25 0.60
N GLN A 66 18.58 -13.22 -0.29
CA GLN A 66 19.74 -14.11 -0.29
C GLN A 66 20.54 -13.94 -1.58
N THR A 67 21.86 -13.79 -1.46
CA THR A 67 22.77 -13.67 -2.62
C THR A 67 23.29 -15.05 -3.04
N ALA A 68 23.83 -15.14 -4.25
CA ALA A 68 24.52 -16.35 -4.73
C ALA A 68 25.69 -16.79 -3.83
N GLY A 69 26.33 -15.83 -3.14
CA GLY A 69 27.44 -16.09 -2.20
C GLY A 69 26.99 -16.61 -0.83
N GLY A 70 25.70 -16.82 -0.60
CA GLY A 70 25.15 -17.32 0.67
C GLY A 70 24.89 -16.23 1.72
N GLN A 71 25.19 -14.96 1.43
CA GLN A 71 24.81 -13.83 2.26
C GLN A 71 23.30 -13.71 2.32
N SER A 72 22.74 -13.46 3.50
CA SER A 72 21.31 -13.18 3.63
C SER A 72 21.04 -11.92 4.45
N ALA A 73 20.10 -11.11 4.00
CA ALA A 73 19.64 -9.92 4.70
C ALA A 73 18.10 -9.96 4.83
N GLN A 74 17.60 -9.47 5.95
CA GLN A 74 16.19 -9.27 6.20
C GLN A 74 15.96 -7.90 6.81
N SER A 75 14.93 -7.23 6.32
CA SER A 75 14.37 -6.05 6.97
C SER A 75 12.87 -6.29 7.12
N ALA A 76 12.34 -6.05 8.31
CA ALA A 76 10.96 -6.31 8.61
C ALA A 76 10.39 -5.23 9.53
N LEU A 77 9.10 -5.00 9.36
CA LEU A 77 8.37 -4.03 10.13
C LEU A 77 6.95 -4.51 10.42
N LYS A 78 6.55 -4.46 11.70
CA LYS A 78 5.16 -4.60 12.13
C LYS A 78 4.63 -3.28 12.69
N LEU A 79 3.48 -2.86 12.18
CA LEU A 79 2.70 -1.71 12.65
C LEU A 79 1.32 -2.21 13.07
N GLY A 80 0.87 -1.87 14.27
CA GLY A 80 -0.49 -2.13 14.75
C GLY A 80 -1.15 -0.85 15.21
N MET A 81 -2.44 -0.69 14.89
CA MET A 81 -3.29 0.42 15.30
C MET A 81 -4.56 -0.16 15.92
N ASP A 82 -4.71 0.03 17.21
CA ASP A 82 -5.86 -0.43 18.00
C ASP A 82 -6.81 0.75 18.25
N PHE A 83 -8.06 0.60 17.81
CA PHE A 83 -9.13 1.61 17.89
C PHE A 83 -10.16 1.29 18.97
N THR A 84 -9.95 0.24 19.77
CA THR A 84 -10.94 -0.23 20.76
C THR A 84 -11.11 0.73 21.94
N GLN A 85 -10.13 1.60 22.21
CA GLN A 85 -10.11 2.49 23.38
C GLN A 85 -10.53 3.94 23.11
N GLY A 86 -11.04 4.27 21.92
CA GLY A 86 -11.56 5.60 21.61
C GLY A 86 -11.20 6.13 20.22
N SER A 87 -11.33 7.45 20.02
CA SER A 87 -11.14 8.10 18.72
C SER A 87 -9.68 8.22 18.27
N THR A 88 -8.72 8.04 19.18
CA THR A 88 -7.28 8.05 18.86
C THR A 88 -6.75 6.63 18.97
N PRO A 89 -6.21 6.04 17.89
CA PRO A 89 -5.71 4.67 17.95
C PRO A 89 -4.44 4.57 18.80
N ARG A 90 -4.31 3.49 19.58
CA ARG A 90 -3.04 3.10 20.18
C ARG A 90 -2.16 2.47 19.10
N ILE A 91 -1.04 3.11 18.80
CA ILE A 91 -0.10 2.66 17.78
C ILE A 91 0.98 1.80 18.44
N THR A 92 1.36 0.72 17.78
CA THR A 92 2.46 -0.15 18.19
C THR A 92 3.36 -0.40 17.00
N PHE A 93 4.66 -0.30 17.23
CA PHE A 93 5.65 -0.35 16.17
C PHE A 93 6.82 -1.26 16.56
N ALA A 94 7.18 -2.18 15.68
CA ALA A 94 8.26 -3.14 15.91
C ALA A 94 9.09 -3.36 14.63
N PRO A 95 10.18 -2.60 14.43
CA PRO A 95 11.10 -2.80 13.33
C PRO A 95 12.13 -3.88 13.71
N SER A 96 12.67 -4.58 12.71
CA SER A 96 13.77 -5.51 12.91
C SER A 96 14.59 -5.65 11.64
N VAL A 97 15.91 -5.71 11.78
CA VAL A 97 16.83 -5.96 10.68
C VAL A 97 17.82 -7.05 11.08
N SER A 98 18.24 -7.87 10.13
CA SER A 98 19.29 -8.85 10.33
C SER A 98 20.09 -9.07 9.05
N VAL A 99 21.39 -9.27 9.20
CA VAL A 99 22.29 -9.68 8.12
C VAL A 99 23.10 -10.87 8.62
N THR A 100 23.26 -11.89 7.78
CA THR A 100 23.99 -13.12 8.07
C THR A 100 24.98 -13.38 6.95
N ALA A 101 26.16 -13.91 7.32
CA ALA A 101 27.31 -14.06 6.42
C ALA A 101 27.67 -12.74 5.71
N ALA A 102 27.75 -11.65 6.50
CA ALA A 102 28.07 -10.32 5.98
C ALA A 102 29.47 -10.24 5.35
N ASP A 103 30.40 -11.09 5.78
CA ASP A 103 31.75 -11.18 5.21
C ASP A 103 31.79 -11.95 3.87
N ALA A 104 30.64 -12.41 3.36
CA ALA A 104 30.59 -13.10 2.08
C ALA A 104 30.95 -12.13 0.93
N PRO A 105 31.59 -12.61 -0.15
CA PRO A 105 31.95 -11.75 -1.27
C PRO A 105 30.73 -11.04 -1.87
N LEU A 106 30.85 -9.73 -2.07
CA LEU A 106 29.83 -8.94 -2.75
C LEU A 106 29.67 -9.39 -4.21
N PRO A 107 28.44 -9.35 -4.76
CA PRO A 107 28.22 -9.62 -6.18
C PRO A 107 28.97 -8.61 -7.05
N VAL A 108 29.84 -9.09 -7.93
CA VAL A 108 30.57 -8.26 -8.89
C VAL A 108 29.90 -8.38 -10.25
N THR A 109 29.19 -7.33 -10.68
CA THR A 109 28.62 -7.28 -12.03
C THR A 109 28.88 -5.91 -12.64
N THR A 110 29.33 -5.89 -13.89
CA THR A 110 29.67 -4.66 -14.61
C THR A 110 28.69 -4.44 -15.76
N GLY A 111 28.39 -3.19 -16.06
CA GLY A 111 27.58 -2.81 -17.23
C GLY A 111 26.07 -3.05 -17.12
N ARG A 112 25.56 -3.45 -15.94
CA ARG A 112 24.12 -3.62 -15.70
C ARG A 112 23.59 -2.50 -14.82
N SER A 113 22.44 -1.95 -15.17
CA SER A 113 21.81 -0.86 -14.43
C SER A 113 20.30 -1.00 -14.47
N ILE A 114 19.65 -0.54 -13.40
CA ILE A 114 18.20 -0.43 -13.30
C ILE A 114 17.88 0.99 -12.84
N ASP A 115 16.90 1.61 -13.50
CA ASP A 115 16.28 2.85 -13.04
C ASP A 115 14.84 2.58 -12.58
N ALA A 116 14.60 2.85 -11.30
CA ALA A 116 13.32 2.68 -10.62
C ALA A 116 12.73 4.03 -10.13
N SER A 117 13.31 5.16 -10.53
CA SER A 117 12.97 6.49 -10.01
C SER A 117 11.51 6.89 -10.27
N GLY A 118 10.92 6.45 -11.39
CA GLY A 118 9.52 6.75 -11.76
C GLY A 118 8.46 6.12 -10.85
N LEU A 119 8.80 5.10 -10.06
CA LEU A 119 7.85 4.36 -9.22
C LEU A 119 7.33 5.18 -8.04
N GLN A 120 8.03 6.26 -7.68
CA GLN A 120 7.68 7.12 -6.57
C GLN A 120 6.48 8.03 -6.84
N ASN A 121 5.95 8.08 -8.07
CA ASN A 121 4.84 8.96 -8.43
C ASN A 121 3.49 8.23 -8.54
N VAL A 122 3.46 6.93 -8.24
CA VAL A 122 2.25 6.11 -8.35
C VAL A 122 1.41 6.26 -7.07
N ALA A 123 0.15 6.67 -7.25
CA ALA A 123 -0.88 6.61 -6.21
C ALA A 123 -1.51 5.21 -6.16
N GLY A 124 -2.02 4.80 -5.00
CA GLY A 124 -2.61 3.47 -4.80
C GLY A 124 -1.55 2.39 -4.57
N LEU A 125 -1.75 1.20 -5.16
CA LEU A 125 -0.88 0.04 -4.99
C LEU A 125 0.10 -0.08 -6.18
N SER A 126 1.41 -0.06 -5.91
CA SER A 126 2.44 -0.32 -6.92
C SER A 126 3.26 -1.57 -6.57
N GLN A 127 3.47 -2.42 -7.57
CA GLN A 127 4.33 -3.59 -7.44
C GLN A 127 5.25 -3.64 -8.65
N THR A 128 6.56 -3.66 -8.41
CA THR A 128 7.54 -3.64 -9.49
C THR A 128 8.69 -4.58 -9.21
N ILE A 129 9.08 -5.30 -10.25
CA ILE A 129 10.23 -6.18 -10.28
C ILE A 129 11.00 -5.83 -11.56
N GLN A 130 12.21 -5.34 -11.39
CA GLN A 130 13.16 -5.09 -12.47
C GLN A 130 14.39 -5.97 -12.21
N VAL A 131 14.80 -6.71 -13.22
CA VAL A 131 15.86 -7.70 -13.10
C VAL A 131 16.77 -7.58 -14.31
N ALA A 132 18.06 -7.45 -14.04
CA ALA A 132 19.14 -7.63 -15.00
C ALA A 132 20.03 -8.78 -14.49
N GLY A 133 20.55 -9.57 -15.43
CA GLY A 133 21.30 -10.78 -15.11
C GLY A 133 20.43 -12.03 -15.01
N ASP A 134 21.08 -13.14 -14.73
CA ASP A 134 20.56 -14.49 -14.88
C ASP A 134 20.38 -15.19 -13.52
N GLY A 135 19.48 -16.18 -13.46
CA GLY A 135 19.28 -17.01 -12.27
C GLY A 135 18.63 -16.30 -11.08
N ASN A 136 18.04 -15.12 -11.29
CA ASN A 136 17.35 -14.37 -10.25
C ASN A 136 15.94 -14.92 -9.95
N GLN A 137 15.56 -14.91 -8.69
CA GLN A 137 14.22 -15.21 -8.20
C GLN A 137 13.72 -13.98 -7.43
N ALA A 138 12.62 -13.39 -7.89
CA ALA A 138 12.07 -12.18 -7.28
C ALA A 138 10.55 -12.32 -7.13
N SER A 139 10.03 -11.97 -5.95
CA SER A 139 8.58 -11.99 -5.71
C SER A 139 8.11 -10.81 -4.86
N ASN A 140 7.05 -10.13 -5.32
CA ASN A 140 6.27 -9.20 -4.52
C ASN A 140 4.93 -9.88 -4.19
N ALA A 141 4.60 -9.99 -2.91
CA ALA A 141 3.33 -10.54 -2.45
C ALA A 141 2.64 -9.55 -1.52
N THR A 142 1.34 -9.32 -1.78
CA THR A 142 0.47 -8.52 -0.91
C THR A 142 -0.72 -9.37 -0.49
N ARG A 143 -1.05 -9.36 0.80
CA ARG A 143 -2.22 -10.01 1.37
C ARG A 143 -3.03 -9.00 2.16
N LEU A 144 -4.33 -8.94 1.89
CA LEU A 144 -5.30 -8.21 2.71
C LEU A 144 -6.24 -9.22 3.36
N THR A 145 -6.29 -9.23 4.69
CA THR A 145 -7.26 -10.01 5.46
C THR A 145 -8.25 -9.07 6.10
N VAL A 146 -9.54 -9.24 5.82
CA VAL A 146 -10.61 -8.54 6.52
C VAL A 146 -11.40 -9.57 7.30
N ARG A 147 -11.54 -9.36 8.62
CA ARG A 147 -12.31 -10.25 9.48
C ARG A 147 -13.11 -9.47 10.51
N ASP A 148 -14.21 -10.06 10.94
CA ASP A 148 -14.94 -9.61 12.11
C ASP A 148 -14.40 -10.33 13.35
N GLY A 149 -14.30 -9.63 14.49
CA GLY A 149 -13.85 -10.23 15.74
C GLY A 149 -13.21 -9.24 16.70
N VAL A 150 -12.46 -9.79 17.65
CA VAL A 150 -11.75 -9.03 18.68
C VAL A 150 -10.39 -8.59 18.14
N ALA A 151 -10.01 -7.34 18.42
CA ALA A 151 -8.67 -6.83 18.13
C ALA A 151 -7.61 -7.73 18.80
N PRO A 152 -6.52 -8.09 18.09
CA PRO A 152 -5.40 -8.77 18.74
C PRO A 152 -4.84 -7.89 19.87
N PRO A 153 -4.26 -8.49 20.92
CA PRO A 153 -3.67 -7.73 22.01
C PRO A 153 -2.63 -6.76 21.46
N ALA A 154 -2.67 -5.52 21.93
CA ALA A 154 -1.76 -4.49 21.45
C ALA A 154 -0.31 -4.88 21.77
N GLY A 155 0.57 -4.78 20.77
CA GLY A 155 1.99 -5.07 20.96
C GLY A 155 2.71 -4.09 21.88
N SER A 156 3.98 -4.36 22.13
CA SER A 156 4.91 -3.39 22.71
C SER A 156 5.30 -2.36 21.65
N ASP A 157 5.22 -1.09 21.99
CA ASP A 157 5.82 -0.04 21.19
C ASP A 157 7.36 -0.09 21.35
N SER A 158 8.09 -0.03 20.24
CA SER A 158 9.55 -0.11 20.19
C SER A 158 10.10 1.10 19.44
N ALA A 159 11.44 1.19 19.33
CA ALA A 159 12.09 2.25 18.55
C ALA A 159 11.47 2.37 17.15
N HIS A 160 11.29 3.59 16.65
CA HIS A 160 10.69 3.86 15.33
C HIS A 160 11.63 3.56 14.14
N VAL A 161 12.84 3.08 14.42
CA VAL A 161 13.83 2.71 13.40
C VAL A 161 14.66 1.53 13.88
N ALA A 162 14.97 0.63 12.96
CA ALA A 162 16.06 -0.32 13.07
C ALA A 162 16.88 -0.24 11.78
N SER A 163 18.19 -0.13 11.90
CA SER A 163 19.10 -0.09 10.75
C SER A 163 20.38 -0.88 11.02
N LEU A 164 20.96 -1.42 9.95
CA LEU A 164 22.22 -2.13 9.97
C LEU A 164 22.94 -1.86 8.66
N GLN A 165 24.20 -1.44 8.75
CA GLN A 165 25.11 -1.32 7.62
C GLN A 165 26.35 -2.15 7.90
N ARG A 166 26.69 -3.08 7.02
CA ARG A 166 27.88 -3.93 7.16
C ARG A 166 28.30 -4.47 5.79
N ASP A 167 29.58 -4.34 5.46
CA ASP A 167 30.21 -5.00 4.29
C ASP A 167 29.41 -4.84 2.97
N GLY A 168 29.02 -3.61 2.64
CA GLY A 168 28.24 -3.30 1.42
C GLY A 168 26.75 -3.66 1.48
N VAL A 169 26.26 -4.19 2.61
CA VAL A 169 24.85 -4.46 2.89
C VAL A 169 24.24 -3.37 3.75
N SER A 170 23.11 -2.82 3.32
CA SER A 170 22.26 -1.90 4.05
C SER A 170 20.89 -2.52 4.31
N ALA A 171 20.43 -2.46 5.56
CA ALA A 171 19.08 -2.84 5.94
C ALA A 171 18.46 -1.76 6.82
N ILE A 172 17.26 -1.32 6.49
CA ILE A 172 16.53 -0.27 7.22
C ILE A 172 15.05 -0.66 7.33
N ALA A 173 14.48 -0.55 8.52
CA ALA A 173 13.06 -0.59 8.79
C ALA A 173 12.70 0.63 9.65
N GLN A 174 11.79 1.48 9.19
CA GLN A 174 11.49 2.73 9.88
C GLN A 174 10.04 3.19 9.71
N LEU A 175 9.59 3.98 10.68
CA LEU A 175 8.40 4.83 10.61
C LEU A 175 8.83 6.27 10.76
N ASP A 176 8.44 7.10 9.79
CA ASP A 176 8.68 8.52 9.76
C ASP A 176 7.35 9.25 9.52
N GLY A 177 6.83 9.89 10.56
CA GLY A 177 5.49 10.47 10.57
C GLY A 177 4.42 9.45 10.20
N ASN A 178 3.73 9.69 9.08
CA ASN A 178 2.69 8.80 8.53
C ASN A 178 3.22 7.83 7.46
N SER A 179 4.54 7.67 7.33
CA SER A 179 5.15 6.82 6.32
C SER A 179 5.96 5.69 6.97
N ALA A 180 5.69 4.46 6.57
CA ALA A 180 6.44 3.29 6.98
C ALA A 180 7.27 2.77 5.79
N LYS A 181 8.53 2.41 6.02
CA LYS A 181 9.43 1.91 4.98
C LYS A 181 10.28 0.75 5.48
N VAL A 182 10.46 -0.23 4.62
CA VAL A 182 11.43 -1.33 4.74
C VAL A 182 12.32 -1.29 3.50
N GLN A 183 13.63 -1.35 3.68
CA GLN A 183 14.60 -1.30 2.59
C GLN A 183 15.77 -2.24 2.85
N LEU A 184 16.21 -2.93 1.80
CA LEU A 184 17.46 -3.66 1.73
C LEU A 184 18.23 -3.16 0.51
N GLN A 185 19.54 -3.00 0.64
CA GLN A 185 20.43 -2.67 -0.47
C GLN A 185 21.70 -3.48 -0.32
N ILE A 186 22.17 -4.07 -1.41
CA ILE A 186 23.44 -4.77 -1.46
C ILE A 186 24.23 -4.16 -2.60
N GLU A 187 25.42 -3.66 -2.29
CA GLU A 187 26.33 -3.07 -3.26
C GLU A 187 26.63 -4.06 -4.40
N GLY A 188 26.62 -3.56 -5.63
CA GLY A 188 26.78 -4.37 -6.84
C GLY A 188 25.58 -5.25 -7.21
N ALA A 189 24.62 -5.44 -6.29
CA ALA A 189 23.49 -6.36 -6.49
C ALA A 189 22.14 -5.67 -6.74
N GLY A 190 21.88 -4.53 -6.10
CA GLY A 190 20.68 -3.72 -6.30
C GLY A 190 19.98 -3.29 -5.00
N ALA A 191 18.67 -3.06 -5.08
CA ALA A 191 17.86 -2.59 -3.95
C ALA A 191 16.45 -3.20 -3.92
N VAL A 192 15.91 -3.32 -2.72
CA VAL A 192 14.58 -3.88 -2.43
C VAL A 192 13.89 -2.98 -1.43
N GLN A 193 12.65 -2.58 -1.71
CA GLN A 193 11.94 -1.64 -0.87
C GLN A 193 10.46 -2.00 -0.75
N GLN A 194 9.89 -1.73 0.41
CA GLN A 194 8.46 -1.65 0.64
C GLN A 194 8.14 -0.34 1.36
N TRP A 195 7.02 0.28 1.01
CA TRP A 195 6.57 1.48 1.68
C TRP A 195 5.06 1.55 1.79
N ILE A 196 4.62 2.25 2.83
CA ILE A 196 3.27 2.76 2.99
C ILE A 196 3.41 4.23 3.32
N ARG A 197 2.68 5.07 2.61
CA ARG A 197 2.60 6.51 2.87
C ARG A 197 1.20 6.98 2.53
N ASN A 198 0.92 8.27 2.73
CA ASN A 198 -0.40 8.80 2.42
C ASN A 198 -0.78 8.52 0.95
N GLY A 199 -1.92 7.83 0.77
CA GLY A 199 -2.47 7.52 -0.54
C GLY A 199 -1.72 6.49 -1.38
N SER A 200 -0.65 5.87 -0.89
CA SER A 200 0.06 4.84 -1.66
C SER A 200 0.79 3.78 -0.83
N VAL A 201 0.84 2.59 -1.41
CA VAL A 201 1.53 1.41 -0.91
C VAL A 201 2.35 0.85 -2.06
N GLY A 202 3.62 0.56 -1.83
CA GLY A 202 4.49 0.10 -2.88
C GLY A 202 5.43 -1.01 -2.46
N GLN A 203 5.75 -1.88 -3.41
CA GLN A 203 6.79 -2.89 -3.31
C GLN A 203 7.66 -2.82 -4.57
N SER A 204 8.97 -2.71 -4.38
CA SER A 204 9.94 -2.63 -5.47
C SER A 204 11.09 -3.61 -5.23
N ILE A 205 11.48 -4.31 -6.29
CA ILE A 205 12.67 -5.13 -6.37
C ILE A 205 13.43 -4.67 -7.63
N ALA A 206 14.68 -4.26 -7.45
CA ALA A 206 15.59 -3.92 -8.53
C ALA A 206 16.89 -4.71 -8.36
N LEU A 207 17.15 -5.68 -9.24
CA LEU A 207 18.30 -6.57 -9.20
C LEU A 207 19.22 -6.35 -10.39
N SER A 208 20.44 -5.89 -10.16
CA SER A 208 21.44 -5.68 -11.22
C SER A 208 22.45 -6.83 -11.34
N SER A 209 22.31 -7.90 -10.55
CA SER A 209 23.26 -9.01 -10.47
C SER A 209 22.64 -10.39 -10.69
N ASP A 210 23.46 -11.43 -10.76
CA ASP A 210 23.03 -12.81 -10.99
C ASP A 210 22.72 -13.55 -9.69
N GLY A 211 21.87 -14.58 -9.77
CA GLY A 211 21.68 -15.57 -8.70
C GLY A 211 21.10 -15.01 -7.40
N GLN A 212 20.34 -13.93 -7.46
CA GLN A 212 19.71 -13.32 -6.29
C GLN A 212 18.35 -13.95 -6.01
N ALA A 213 18.05 -14.26 -4.76
CA ALA A 213 16.73 -14.69 -4.31
C ALA A 213 16.13 -13.63 -3.38
N VAL A 214 15.09 -12.96 -3.84
CA VAL A 214 14.51 -11.79 -3.17
C VAL A 214 13.01 -11.89 -3.05
N SER A 215 12.49 -11.56 -1.87
CA SER A 215 11.05 -11.45 -1.66
C SER A 215 10.67 -10.22 -0.86
N ASN A 216 9.55 -9.63 -1.26
CA ASN A 216 8.80 -8.63 -0.53
C ASN A 216 7.44 -9.21 -0.20
N ARG A 217 7.09 -9.23 1.08
CA ARG A 217 5.77 -9.64 1.56
C ARG A 217 5.15 -8.53 2.38
N LEU A 218 3.97 -8.09 1.97
CA LEU A 218 3.14 -7.13 2.66
C LEU A 218 1.87 -7.86 3.10
N GLN A 219 1.56 -7.78 4.38
CA GLN A 219 0.29 -8.25 4.92
C GLN A 219 -0.41 -7.08 5.59
N ILE A 220 -1.67 -6.86 5.25
CA ILE A 220 -2.56 -5.91 5.87
C ILE A 220 -3.68 -6.71 6.52
N ASP A 221 -3.89 -6.52 7.81
CA ASP A 221 -5.01 -7.11 8.53
C ASP A 221 -5.96 -6.00 8.98
N LEU A 222 -7.25 -6.22 8.77
CA LEU A 222 -8.33 -5.35 9.20
C LEU A 222 -9.27 -6.18 10.07
N VAL A 223 -9.39 -5.80 11.35
CA VAL A 223 -10.38 -6.37 12.25
C VAL A 223 -11.49 -5.37 12.44
N ARG A 224 -12.70 -5.82 12.17
CA ARG A 224 -13.93 -5.08 12.39
C ARG A 224 -14.62 -5.63 13.63
N GLN A 225 -15.22 -4.75 14.41
CA GLN A 225 -16.06 -5.15 15.53
C GLN A 225 -17.44 -4.54 15.32
N SER A 226 -18.47 -5.39 15.34
CA SER A 226 -19.85 -4.91 15.29
C SER A 226 -20.19 -4.23 16.61
N LEU A 227 -20.58 -2.96 16.55
CA LEU A 227 -21.27 -2.32 17.65
C LEU A 227 -22.66 -2.94 17.72
N VAL A 228 -22.88 -3.84 18.68
CA VAL A 228 -24.20 -4.42 18.95
C VAL A 228 -25.11 -3.32 19.53
N ASN A 229 -25.61 -2.43 18.69
CA ASN A 229 -26.61 -1.42 19.07
C ASN A 229 -28.03 -2.00 18.95
N ASN A 230 -28.30 -3.20 19.48
CA ASN A 230 -29.64 -3.80 19.40
C ASN A 230 -30.11 -4.54 20.65
N VAL A 231 -29.66 -4.12 21.84
CA VAL A 231 -30.23 -4.55 23.12
C VAL A 231 -30.51 -3.27 23.93
N PRO A 232 -31.58 -2.52 23.61
CA PRO A 232 -32.87 -2.79 24.26
C PRO A 232 -34.12 -2.46 23.41
N LEU A 233 -34.06 -2.35 22.07
CA LEU A 233 -35.27 -1.98 21.31
C LEU A 233 -36.33 -3.10 21.34
N SER A 234 -35.92 -4.37 21.30
CA SER A 234 -36.82 -5.51 21.44
C SER A 234 -37.42 -5.63 22.86
N GLN A 235 -36.66 -5.25 23.89
CA GLN A 235 -37.15 -5.20 25.28
C GLN A 235 -38.09 -4.01 25.51
N ASN A 236 -37.77 -2.84 24.98
CA ASN A 236 -38.61 -1.64 25.06
C ASN A 236 -39.93 -1.80 24.29
N VAL A 237 -39.91 -2.47 23.13
CA VAL A 237 -41.14 -2.77 22.37
C VAL A 237 -41.98 -3.83 23.10
N ALA A 238 -41.37 -4.87 23.67
CA ALA A 238 -42.10 -5.86 24.48
C ALA A 238 -42.72 -5.24 25.75
N GLN A 239 -42.01 -4.34 26.43
CA GLN A 239 -42.53 -3.60 27.58
C GLN A 239 -43.63 -2.59 27.18
N ALA A 240 -43.47 -1.88 26.06
CA ALA A 240 -44.47 -0.96 25.53
C ALA A 240 -45.75 -1.69 25.07
N MET A 241 -45.63 -2.85 24.42
CA MET A 241 -46.78 -3.68 24.03
C MET A 241 -47.53 -4.25 25.24
N THR A 242 -46.83 -4.49 26.35
CA THR A 242 -47.45 -4.93 27.61
C THR A 242 -48.22 -3.79 28.29
N LEU A 243 -47.71 -2.56 28.24
CA LEU A 243 -48.39 -1.36 28.75
C LEU A 243 -49.62 -0.96 27.93
N VAL A 244 -49.60 -1.15 26.61
CA VAL A 244 -50.74 -0.84 25.72
C VAL A 244 -51.88 -1.86 25.86
N ARG A 245 -51.59 -3.12 26.23
CA ARG A 245 -52.63 -4.12 26.53
C ARG A 245 -53.32 -3.92 27.88
N GLY A 246 -52.76 -3.07 28.75
CA GLY A 246 -53.36 -2.71 30.05
C GLY A 246 -54.44 -1.62 29.97
N VAL A 247 -54.65 -1.00 28.80
CA VAL A 247 -55.64 0.07 28.60
C VAL A 247 -56.69 -0.39 27.59
N GLY A 248 -57.60 -1.24 28.05
CA GLY A 248 -58.76 -1.70 27.30
C GLY A 248 -60.01 -1.66 28.18
N MET A 249 -60.76 -0.56 28.05
CA MET A 249 -62.24 -0.44 28.09
C MET A 249 -62.99 -1.43 29.02
N GLY A 250 -63.49 -0.94 30.16
CA GLY A 250 -64.30 -1.71 31.11
C GLY A 250 -65.73 -1.99 30.63
N PRO A 251 -66.62 -2.47 31.52
CA PRO A 251 -68.04 -2.20 31.39
C PRO A 251 -68.52 -1.34 32.55
N GLY A 252 -69.31 -0.32 32.22
CA GLY A 252 -70.09 0.40 33.22
C GLY A 252 -71.08 -0.51 33.92
N GLN A 253 -71.23 -0.30 35.23
CA GLN A 253 -72.48 -0.05 35.94
C GLN A 253 -72.16 0.85 37.14
#